data_AF-A0AAD4JFF0-F1
#
_entry.id   AF-A0AAD4JFF0-F1
#
_cell.length_a   1.000
_cell.length_b   1.000
_cell.length_c   1.000
_cell.angle_alpha   90.00
_cell.angle_beta   90.00
_cell.angle_gamma   90.00
#
_symmetry.space_group_name_H-M   'P 1'
#
loop_
_entity.id
_entity.type
_entity.pdbx_description
1 polymer ?
#
loop_
_entity_poly.entity_id
_entity_poly.type
_entity_poly.pdbx_seq_one_letter_code
_entity_poly.pdbx_strand_id
1 'polypeptide(L)'
;MKCLSCKEDYGDRDAGTCRECYEEAGETEEELKREIDELKSKVNFLRLLSSGSNSAARANTPCFSDVVLVACGTPESPCNSPSIPAHRAVLTSRSPVFRAMLENEMEESLSGTIKMSDVSYDALRAFVNYLYTAEACLDEHMACDLLVLAEKYQVKHLKTYCQKYLMSRLNWENSLPYYAFAHQHGAKTLLDAALSLILDNMDKITKREEYAELVEKDPRVVVDIYEAYLSKQVNTAASKDSPPKPA
;
A
#
# COMPACT_ATOMS: atom_id res chain seq x y z
N MET A 1 -31.20 44.02 -15.64
CA MET A 1 -31.77 42.80 -15.00
C MET A 1 -30.82 42.28 -13.92
N LYS A 2 -31.25 41.41 -12.99
CA LYS A 2 -30.34 40.76 -12.02
C LYS A 2 -29.84 39.42 -12.54
N CYS A 3 -28.53 39.18 -12.41
CA CYS A 3 -27.90 37.92 -12.78
C CYS A 3 -28.43 36.79 -11.88
N LEU A 4 -28.79 35.65 -12.47
CA LEU A 4 -29.29 34.51 -11.70
C LEU A 4 -28.21 33.86 -10.81
N SER A 5 -26.92 33.97 -11.17
CA SER A 5 -25.79 33.42 -10.40
C SER A 5 -25.31 34.35 -9.29
N CYS A 6 -24.86 35.57 -9.61
CA CYS A 6 -24.27 36.48 -8.62
C CYS A 6 -25.28 37.47 -8.00
N LYS A 7 -26.53 37.54 -8.52
CA LYS A 7 -27.60 38.46 -8.09
C LYS A 7 -27.32 39.95 -8.31
N GLU A 8 -26.26 40.30 -9.04
CA GLU A 8 -25.91 41.68 -9.37
C GLU A 8 -26.67 42.20 -10.59
N ASP A 9 -26.86 43.52 -10.65
CA ASP A 9 -27.54 44.20 -11.76
C ASP A 9 -26.62 44.32 -12.98
N TYR A 10 -27.07 43.84 -14.14
CA TYR A 10 -26.36 43.91 -15.42
C TYR A 10 -27.27 44.41 -16.56
N GLY A 11 -26.65 44.85 -17.66
CA GLY A 11 -27.31 45.53 -18.79
C GLY A 11 -28.30 44.66 -19.59
N ASP A 12 -29.28 45.31 -20.23
CA ASP A 12 -30.48 44.69 -20.85
C ASP A 12 -30.25 43.83 -22.12
N ARG A 13 -29.03 43.39 -22.42
CA ARG A 13 -28.74 42.60 -23.63
C ARG A 13 -28.42 41.12 -23.39
N ASP A 14 -28.16 40.67 -22.17
CA ASP A 14 -27.68 39.30 -21.93
C ASP A 14 -28.72 38.35 -21.30
N ALA A 15 -28.63 37.08 -21.70
CA ALA A 15 -29.61 36.00 -21.51
C ALA A 15 -29.71 35.42 -20.08
N GLY A 16 -30.03 36.24 -19.09
CA GLY A 16 -30.33 35.81 -17.71
C GLY A 16 -29.13 35.63 -16.76
N THR A 17 -27.90 35.67 -17.26
CA THR A 17 -26.66 35.69 -16.46
C THR A 17 -25.71 36.77 -16.98
N CYS A 18 -24.96 37.41 -16.08
CA CYS A 18 -24.04 38.47 -16.45
C CYS A 18 -22.79 37.90 -17.14
N ARG A 19 -22.11 38.76 -17.90
CA ARG A 19 -20.91 38.42 -18.67
C ARG A 19 -19.79 37.82 -17.80
N GLU A 20 -19.56 38.36 -16.62
CA GLU A 20 -18.51 37.88 -15.71
C GLU A 20 -18.78 36.46 -15.23
N CYS A 21 -20.01 36.15 -14.79
CA CYS A 21 -20.38 34.77 -14.42
C CYS A 21 -20.34 33.80 -15.60
N TYR A 22 -20.60 34.27 -16.82
CA TYR A 22 -20.47 33.45 -18.02
C TYR A 22 -19.01 33.13 -18.37
N GLU A 23 -18.13 34.13 -18.28
CA GLU A 23 -16.69 33.98 -18.53
C GLU A 23 -16.06 33.09 -17.45
N GLU A 24 -16.38 33.28 -16.17
CA GLU A 24 -15.92 32.44 -15.05
C GLU A 24 -16.40 30.97 -15.17
N ALA A 25 -17.65 30.76 -15.59
CA ALA A 25 -18.17 29.43 -15.90
C ALA A 25 -17.41 28.78 -17.09
N GLY A 26 -17.00 29.56 -18.08
CA GLY A 26 -16.19 29.09 -19.20
C GLY A 26 -14.77 28.71 -18.80
N GLU A 27 -14.12 29.51 -17.96
CA GLU A 27 -12.76 29.23 -17.44
C GLU A 27 -12.75 27.96 -16.60
N THR A 28 -13.73 27.78 -15.71
CA THR A 28 -13.86 26.56 -14.90
C THR A 28 -14.16 25.32 -15.76
N GLU A 29 -14.96 25.45 -16.84
CA GLU A 29 -15.21 24.36 -17.79
C GLU A 29 -13.92 23.96 -18.53
N GLU A 30 -13.09 24.92 -18.94
CA GLU A 30 -11.81 24.65 -19.57
C GLU A 30 -10.80 23.99 -18.62
N GLU A 31 -10.73 24.43 -17.38
CA GLU A 31 -9.86 23.84 -16.35
C GLU A 31 -10.26 22.38 -16.09
N LEU A 32 -11.57 22.12 -15.88
CA LEU A 32 -12.10 20.77 -15.72
C LEU A 32 -11.82 19.90 -16.96
N LYS A 33 -11.92 20.44 -18.18
CA LYS A 33 -11.56 19.70 -19.41
C LYS A 33 -10.08 19.34 -19.44
N ARG A 34 -9.18 20.25 -19.04
CA ARG A 34 -7.74 19.96 -18.97
C ARG A 34 -7.43 18.89 -17.94
N GLU A 35 -8.03 18.97 -16.74
CA GLU A 35 -7.88 17.94 -15.71
C GLU A 35 -8.41 16.59 -16.18
N ILE A 36 -9.58 16.57 -16.84
CA ILE A 36 -10.16 15.35 -17.41
C ILE A 36 -9.25 14.77 -18.48
N ASP A 37 -8.67 15.59 -19.37
CA ASP A 37 -7.79 15.09 -20.44
C ASP A 37 -6.42 14.66 -19.91
N GLU A 38 -5.90 15.29 -18.85
CA GLU A 38 -4.73 14.81 -18.12
C GLU A 38 -5.02 13.49 -17.41
N LEU A 39 -6.15 13.36 -16.71
CA LEU A 39 -6.60 12.13 -16.08
C LEU A 39 -6.86 11.05 -17.11
N LYS A 40 -7.48 11.35 -18.25
CA LYS A 40 -7.62 10.42 -19.38
C LYS A 40 -6.28 10.01 -19.94
N SER A 41 -5.30 10.90 -20.02
CA SER A 41 -3.96 10.57 -20.51
C SER A 41 -3.22 9.66 -19.52
N LYS A 42 -3.32 9.93 -18.22
CA LYS A 42 -2.83 9.05 -17.14
C LYS A 42 -3.54 7.70 -17.19
N VAL A 43 -4.87 7.70 -17.28
CA VAL A 43 -5.70 6.49 -17.41
C VAL A 43 -5.40 5.75 -18.71
N ASN A 44 -5.11 6.41 -19.82
CA ASN A 44 -4.74 5.76 -21.09
C ASN A 44 -3.34 5.16 -21.03
N PHE A 45 -2.38 5.85 -20.42
CA PHE A 45 -1.07 5.29 -20.10
C PHE A 45 -1.19 4.03 -19.24
N LEU A 46 -2.13 4.03 -18.27
CA LEU A 46 -2.43 2.87 -17.43
C LEU A 46 -3.31 1.81 -18.14
N ARG A 47 -4.20 2.20 -19.06
CA ARG A 47 -5.13 1.32 -19.83
C ARG A 47 -4.48 0.67 -21.04
N LEU A 48 -3.37 1.20 -21.55
CA LEU A 48 -2.48 0.47 -22.45
C LEU A 48 -2.09 -0.92 -21.90
N LEU A 49 -2.30 -1.15 -20.60
CA LEU A 49 -2.09 -2.44 -19.94
C LEU A 49 -3.39 -3.22 -19.59
N SER A 50 -4.61 -2.65 -19.71
CA SER A 50 -5.79 -3.20 -19.02
C SER A 50 -7.16 -3.21 -19.74
N SER A 51 -7.33 -2.88 -21.02
CA SER A 51 -8.64 -3.05 -21.69
C SER A 51 -8.63 -4.01 -22.86
N GLY A 52 -8.82 -5.29 -22.54
CA GLY A 52 -9.58 -6.21 -23.37
C GLY A 52 -11.07 -5.95 -23.19
N SER A 53 -11.72 -5.43 -24.25
CA SER A 53 -13.08 -5.78 -24.66
C SER A 53 -13.46 -4.93 -25.87
N ASN A 54 -13.02 -5.35 -27.06
CA ASN A 54 -13.90 -5.64 -28.19
C ASN A 54 -13.08 -5.97 -29.45
N SER A 55 -13.26 -7.21 -29.90
CA SER A 55 -13.18 -7.71 -31.28
C SER A 55 -12.11 -7.17 -32.23
N ALA A 56 -11.24 -8.12 -32.62
CA ALA A 56 -10.49 -8.25 -33.87
C ALA A 56 -9.11 -7.56 -33.96
N ALA A 57 -8.11 -8.46 -33.95
CA ALA A 57 -6.85 -8.35 -34.68
C ALA A 57 -5.84 -7.29 -34.20
N ARG A 58 -4.91 -7.71 -33.32
CA ARG A 58 -3.48 -7.93 -33.64
C ARG A 58 -2.64 -7.95 -32.36
N ALA A 59 -1.95 -9.06 -32.17
CA ALA A 59 -0.76 -9.26 -31.32
C ALA A 59 -0.76 -8.59 -29.94
N ASN A 60 -1.10 -9.40 -28.93
CA ASN A 60 -0.78 -9.18 -27.51
C ASN A 60 0.75 -9.28 -27.33
N THR A 61 1.48 -8.33 -27.90
CA THR A 61 2.93 -8.23 -27.80
C THR A 61 3.22 -7.34 -26.60
N PRO A 62 4.07 -7.76 -25.66
CA PRO A 62 4.57 -6.87 -24.62
C PRO A 62 5.51 -5.86 -25.31
N CYS A 63 4.92 -4.81 -25.89
CA CYS A 63 5.66 -3.81 -26.63
C CYS A 63 6.59 -3.09 -25.65
N PHE A 64 7.90 -3.17 -25.88
CA PHE A 64 8.97 -2.51 -25.11
C PHE A 64 9.26 -3.08 -23.72
N SER A 65 8.73 -4.26 -23.34
CA SER A 65 9.21 -4.92 -22.12
C SER A 65 10.65 -5.40 -22.29
N ASP A 66 11.52 -5.00 -21.36
CA ASP A 66 12.95 -5.28 -21.35
C ASP A 66 13.38 -6.13 -20.13
N VAL A 67 12.40 -6.56 -19.31
CA VAL A 67 12.59 -7.47 -18.18
C VAL A 67 11.33 -8.29 -17.94
N VAL A 68 11.49 -9.51 -17.43
CA VAL A 68 10.39 -10.39 -16.99
C VAL A 68 10.55 -10.76 -15.52
N LEU A 69 9.45 -10.77 -14.77
CA LEU A 69 9.41 -11.24 -13.38
C LEU A 69 8.73 -12.60 -13.32
N VAL A 70 9.28 -13.50 -12.50
CA VAL A 70 8.76 -14.86 -12.32
C VAL A 70 8.62 -15.15 -10.83
N ALA A 71 7.45 -15.63 -10.42
CA ALA A 71 7.18 -16.07 -9.06
C ALA A 71 7.70 -17.50 -8.88
N CYS A 72 8.85 -17.67 -8.24
CA CYS A 72 9.31 -19.01 -7.87
C CYS A 72 8.71 -19.37 -6.51
N GLY A 73 7.87 -20.41 -6.52
CA GLY A 73 7.35 -21.03 -5.30
C GLY A 73 8.44 -21.73 -4.49
N THR A 74 8.02 -22.50 -3.49
CA THR A 74 8.92 -23.31 -2.65
C THR A 74 9.82 -24.22 -3.50
N PRO A 75 11.03 -24.59 -3.01
CA PRO A 75 12.03 -25.35 -3.77
C PRO A 75 11.57 -26.71 -4.31
N GLU A 76 10.37 -27.17 -3.93
CA GLU A 76 9.78 -28.46 -4.31
C GLU A 76 8.89 -28.39 -5.56
N SER A 77 8.56 -27.18 -6.05
CA SER A 77 7.73 -27.00 -7.25
C SER A 77 8.51 -26.33 -8.38
N PRO A 78 8.56 -26.90 -9.60
CA PRO A 78 9.17 -26.23 -10.75
C PRO A 78 8.52 -24.86 -10.95
N CYS A 79 9.29 -23.81 -11.26
CA CYS A 79 8.78 -22.47 -11.56
C CYS A 79 7.99 -22.47 -12.89
N ASN A 80 6.80 -23.06 -12.89
CA ASN A 80 5.82 -23.04 -13.98
C ASN A 80 4.84 -21.86 -13.84
N SER A 81 5.11 -20.92 -12.94
CA SER A 81 4.30 -19.70 -12.83
C SER A 81 4.42 -18.88 -14.11
N PRO A 82 3.33 -18.25 -14.59
CA PRO A 82 3.41 -17.35 -15.73
C PRO A 82 4.42 -16.21 -15.48
N SER A 83 5.19 -15.84 -16.50
CA SER A 83 6.08 -14.68 -16.45
C SER A 83 5.30 -13.39 -16.61
N ILE A 84 5.67 -12.35 -15.87
CA ILE A 84 5.08 -11.01 -15.96
C ILE A 84 6.08 -10.09 -16.68
N PRO A 85 5.82 -9.67 -17.93
CA PRO A 85 6.66 -8.70 -18.61
C PRO A 85 6.53 -7.33 -17.94
N ALA A 86 7.65 -6.63 -17.80
CA ALA A 86 7.72 -5.31 -17.18
C ALA A 86 8.81 -4.45 -17.85
N HIS A 87 8.96 -3.24 -17.33
CA HIS A 87 9.90 -2.24 -17.83
C HIS A 87 10.92 -1.90 -16.74
N ARG A 88 12.22 -2.10 -17.02
CA ARG A 88 13.31 -1.84 -16.07
C ARG A 88 13.21 -0.43 -15.52
N ALA A 89 12.99 0.57 -16.38
CA ALA A 89 12.86 1.98 -16.00
C ALA A 89 11.77 2.24 -14.93
N VAL A 90 10.65 1.52 -15.00
CA VAL A 90 9.57 1.66 -14.00
C VAL A 90 9.97 0.98 -12.69
N LEU A 91 10.53 -0.23 -12.76
CA LEU A 91 10.95 -0.96 -11.57
C LEU A 91 12.06 -0.24 -10.79
N THR A 92 13.10 0.24 -11.49
CA THR A 92 14.23 0.95 -10.86
C THR A 92 13.84 2.30 -10.28
N SER A 93 12.92 3.02 -10.92
CA SER A 93 12.43 4.31 -10.39
C SER A 93 11.58 4.15 -9.12
N ARG A 94 10.86 3.02 -8.98
CA ARG A 94 9.93 2.78 -7.87
C ARG A 94 10.51 1.95 -6.72
N SER A 95 11.60 1.21 -6.95
CA SER A 95 12.25 0.39 -5.94
C SER A 95 13.77 0.55 -5.98
N PRO A 96 14.40 1.01 -4.87
CA PRO A 96 15.85 1.02 -4.73
C PRO A 96 16.49 -0.37 -4.89
N VAL A 97 15.77 -1.43 -4.53
CA VAL A 97 16.26 -2.81 -4.63
C VAL A 97 16.27 -3.27 -6.08
N PHE A 98 15.20 -3.00 -6.86
CA PHE A 98 15.23 -3.27 -8.29
C PHE A 98 16.26 -2.42 -9.02
N ARG A 99 16.46 -1.17 -8.59
CA ARG A 99 17.54 -0.32 -9.11
C ARG A 99 18.90 -0.97 -8.92
N ALA A 100 19.23 -1.38 -7.69
CA ALA A 100 20.49 -2.08 -7.43
C ALA A 100 20.60 -3.39 -8.22
N MET A 101 19.52 -4.16 -8.34
CA MET A 101 19.47 -5.43 -9.09
C MET A 101 19.74 -5.26 -10.59
N LEU A 102 19.22 -4.19 -11.19
CA LEU A 102 19.21 -3.99 -12.64
C LEU A 102 20.30 -3.04 -13.15
N GLU A 103 20.89 -2.20 -12.30
CA GLU A 103 21.98 -1.29 -12.69
C GLU A 103 23.38 -1.89 -12.49
N ASN A 104 23.52 -2.90 -11.62
CA ASN A 104 24.78 -3.62 -11.46
C ASN A 104 24.86 -4.82 -12.41
N GLU A 105 26.06 -5.27 -12.79
CA GLU A 105 26.29 -6.45 -13.64
C GLU A 105 26.00 -7.79 -12.90
N MET A 106 24.81 -7.90 -12.31
CA MET A 106 24.31 -9.10 -11.64
C MET A 106 23.57 -10.03 -12.61
N GLU A 107 23.32 -11.27 -12.21
CA GLU A 107 22.68 -12.29 -13.06
C GLU A 107 21.33 -11.81 -13.62
N GLU A 108 20.56 -11.05 -12.84
CA GLU A 108 19.27 -10.50 -13.24
C GLU A 108 19.41 -9.40 -14.31
N SER A 109 20.48 -8.60 -14.24
CA SER A 109 20.70 -7.52 -15.19
C SER A 109 21.11 -8.06 -16.57
N LEU A 110 21.83 -9.19 -16.58
CA LEU A 110 22.30 -9.92 -17.77
C LEU A 110 21.24 -10.87 -18.36
N SER A 111 20.47 -11.57 -17.51
CA SER A 111 19.45 -12.53 -17.95
C SER A 111 18.12 -11.87 -18.36
N GLY A 112 17.87 -10.63 -17.92
CA GLY A 112 16.58 -9.96 -18.11
C GLY A 112 15.41 -10.64 -17.40
N THR A 113 15.70 -11.57 -16.48
CA THR A 113 14.69 -12.33 -15.72
C THR A 113 14.93 -12.15 -14.22
N ILE A 114 13.94 -11.60 -13.53
CA ILE A 114 13.96 -11.47 -12.07
C ILE A 114 13.14 -12.59 -11.46
N LYS A 115 13.80 -13.48 -10.72
CA LYS A 115 13.13 -14.55 -9.96
C LYS A 115 12.82 -14.04 -8.56
N MET A 116 11.56 -14.09 -8.19
CA MET A 116 11.09 -13.69 -6.86
C MET A 116 10.69 -14.95 -6.09
N SER A 117 11.52 -15.33 -5.12
CA SER A 117 11.24 -16.46 -4.22
C SER A 117 10.21 -16.09 -3.17
N ASP A 118 9.46 -17.11 -2.73
CA ASP A 118 8.49 -17.04 -1.63
C ASP A 118 7.34 -16.05 -1.89
N VAL A 119 6.92 -15.93 -3.15
CA VAL A 119 5.79 -15.07 -3.54
C VAL A 119 4.80 -15.85 -4.39
N SER A 120 3.50 -15.64 -4.15
CA SER A 120 2.45 -16.14 -5.04
C SER A 120 2.43 -15.32 -6.34
N TYR A 121 1.96 -15.94 -7.43
CA TYR A 121 1.79 -15.24 -8.70
C TYR A 121 0.85 -14.03 -8.56
N ASP A 122 -0.23 -14.17 -7.78
CA ASP A 122 -1.21 -13.10 -7.59
C ASP A 122 -0.64 -11.92 -6.80
N ALA A 123 0.13 -12.18 -5.74
CA ALA A 123 0.82 -11.14 -4.99
C ALA A 123 1.88 -10.44 -5.85
N LEU A 124 2.65 -11.19 -6.64
CA LEU A 124 3.60 -10.60 -7.59
C LEU A 124 2.90 -9.72 -8.62
N ARG A 125 1.80 -10.20 -9.19
CA ARG A 125 1.00 -9.45 -10.17
C ARG A 125 0.43 -8.16 -9.56
N ALA A 126 -0.13 -8.24 -8.36
CA ALA A 126 -0.65 -7.08 -7.64
C ALA A 126 0.47 -6.08 -7.31
N PHE A 127 1.64 -6.57 -6.89
CA PHE A 127 2.81 -5.75 -6.59
C PHE A 127 3.31 -5.02 -7.84
N VAL A 128 3.48 -5.72 -8.96
CA VAL A 128 3.88 -5.09 -10.23
C VAL A 128 2.82 -4.08 -10.66
N ASN A 129 1.53 -4.43 -10.62
CA ASN A 129 0.46 -3.48 -10.96
C ASN A 129 0.52 -2.20 -10.12
N TYR A 130 0.79 -2.32 -8.82
CA TYR A 130 0.97 -1.18 -7.93
C TYR A 130 2.16 -0.31 -8.33
N LEU A 131 3.28 -0.88 -8.78
CA LEU A 131 4.42 -0.10 -9.26
C LEU A 131 4.08 0.77 -10.47
N TYR A 132 3.12 0.36 -11.29
CA TYR A 132 2.65 1.15 -12.42
C TYR A 132 1.57 2.16 -12.03
N THR A 133 0.57 1.73 -11.28
CA THR A 133 -0.69 2.48 -11.05
C THR A 133 -0.72 3.24 -9.74
N ALA A 134 0.13 2.86 -8.76
CA ALA A 134 0.00 3.23 -7.35
C ALA A 134 -1.34 2.81 -6.70
N GLU A 135 -2.06 1.88 -7.31
CA GLU A 135 -3.32 1.33 -6.82
C GLU A 135 -3.19 -0.17 -6.52
N ALA A 136 -3.78 -0.62 -5.42
CA ALA A 136 -3.86 -2.03 -5.06
C ALA A 136 -5.22 -2.33 -4.42
N CYS A 137 -5.86 -3.40 -4.88
CA CYS A 137 -7.02 -3.95 -4.20
C CYS A 137 -6.53 -4.83 -3.05
N LEU A 138 -6.85 -4.43 -1.82
CA LEU A 138 -6.39 -5.13 -0.62
C LEU A 138 -7.53 -5.96 -0.01
N ASP A 139 -7.24 -7.24 0.22
CA ASP A 139 -7.84 -8.04 1.28
C ASP A 139 -6.79 -8.27 2.39
N GLU A 140 -7.14 -8.98 3.47
CA GLU A 140 -6.20 -9.21 4.58
C GLU A 140 -4.97 -10.02 4.17
N HIS A 141 -5.12 -11.04 3.33
CA HIS A 141 -4.02 -11.88 2.87
C HIS A 141 -3.10 -11.12 1.90
N MET A 142 -3.68 -10.46 0.91
CA MET A 142 -2.99 -9.63 -0.06
C MET A 142 -2.28 -8.45 0.62
N ALA A 143 -2.88 -7.85 1.65
CA ALA A 143 -2.22 -6.78 2.41
C ALA A 143 -0.97 -7.28 3.12
N CYS A 144 -1.01 -8.47 3.72
CA CYS A 144 0.18 -9.10 4.31
C CYS A 144 1.24 -9.38 3.24
N ASP A 145 0.89 -10.09 2.16
CA ASP A 145 1.82 -10.45 1.07
C ASP A 145 2.48 -9.21 0.45
N LEU A 146 1.68 -8.18 0.13
CA LEU A 146 2.19 -6.93 -0.41
C LEU A 146 3.03 -6.15 0.59
N LEU A 147 2.75 -6.25 1.90
CA LEU A 147 3.61 -5.64 2.92
C LEU A 147 4.98 -6.31 2.96
N VAL A 148 5.04 -7.64 2.89
CA VAL A 148 6.31 -8.39 2.83
C VAL A 148 7.12 -7.97 1.61
N LEU A 149 6.47 -7.89 0.43
CA LEU A 149 7.12 -7.42 -0.80
C LEU A 149 7.55 -5.97 -0.71
N ALA A 150 6.69 -5.09 -0.16
CA ALA A 150 7.00 -3.69 0.01
C ALA A 150 8.22 -3.47 0.91
N GLU A 151 8.38 -4.29 1.96
CA GLU A 151 9.58 -4.25 2.79
C GLU A 151 10.80 -4.78 2.05
N LYS A 152 10.70 -5.98 1.45
CA LYS A 152 11.80 -6.62 0.72
C LYS A 152 12.34 -5.75 -0.42
N TYR A 153 11.47 -5.07 -1.15
CA TYR A 153 11.81 -4.21 -2.28
C TYR A 153 11.82 -2.71 -1.94
N GLN A 154 11.72 -2.36 -0.65
CA GLN A 154 11.80 -0.99 -0.14
C GLN A 154 10.81 0.00 -0.78
N VAL A 155 9.59 -0.46 -1.08
CA VAL A 155 8.49 0.37 -1.62
C VAL A 155 7.71 0.99 -0.46
N LYS A 156 8.27 2.06 0.12
CA LYS A 156 7.78 2.68 1.36
C LYS A 156 6.29 3.05 1.32
N HIS A 157 5.80 3.61 0.20
CA HIS A 157 4.40 4.03 0.11
C HIS A 157 3.44 2.83 0.20
N LEU A 158 3.78 1.71 -0.45
CA LEU A 158 2.99 0.47 -0.37
C LEU A 158 3.00 -0.10 1.05
N LYS A 159 4.17 -0.13 1.69
CA LYS A 159 4.31 -0.60 3.08
C LYS A 159 3.39 0.18 4.02
N THR A 160 3.39 1.51 3.94
CA THR A 160 2.50 2.36 4.73
C THR A 160 1.03 2.15 4.39
N TYR A 161 0.70 1.96 3.12
CA TYR A 161 -0.67 1.70 2.66
C TYR A 161 -1.22 0.38 3.24
N CYS A 162 -0.46 -0.72 3.13
CA CYS A 162 -0.83 -2.00 3.72
C CYS A 162 -0.93 -1.93 5.26
N GLN A 163 -0.01 -1.22 5.93
CA GLN A 163 -0.07 -1.02 7.39
C GLN A 163 -1.37 -0.34 7.82
N LYS A 164 -1.75 0.75 7.16
CA LYS A 164 -3.00 1.46 7.46
C LYS A 164 -4.22 0.58 7.25
N TYR A 165 -4.22 -0.22 6.19
CA TYR A 165 -5.29 -1.17 5.92
C TYR A 165 -5.41 -2.22 7.04
N LEU A 166 -4.31 -2.88 7.40
CA LEU A 166 -4.28 -3.89 8.46
C LEU A 166 -4.65 -3.30 9.83
N MET A 167 -4.19 -2.09 10.14
CA MET A 167 -4.57 -1.36 11.35
C MET A 167 -6.08 -1.09 11.42
N SER A 168 -6.74 -0.81 10.29
CA SER A 168 -8.20 -0.59 10.27
C SER A 168 -9.01 -1.86 10.55
N ARG A 169 -8.40 -3.04 10.40
CA ARG A 169 -8.98 -4.37 10.67
C ARG A 169 -8.49 -4.98 11.97
N LEU A 170 -7.55 -4.32 12.63
CA LEU A 170 -6.95 -4.77 13.87
C LEU A 170 -7.99 -4.79 15.00
N ASN A 171 -8.04 -5.91 15.71
CA ASN A 171 -8.92 -6.18 16.83
C ASN A 171 -8.16 -7.03 17.87
N TRP A 172 -8.80 -7.29 19.01
CA TRP A 172 -8.16 -8.06 20.09
C TRP A 172 -7.94 -9.54 19.72
N GLU A 173 -8.67 -10.07 18.75
CA GLU A 173 -8.55 -11.47 18.32
C GLU A 173 -7.33 -11.69 17.44
N ASN A 174 -7.06 -10.75 16.52
CA ASN A 174 -5.96 -10.80 15.57
C ASN A 174 -4.72 -9.98 15.99
N SER A 175 -4.71 -9.37 17.18
CA SER A 175 -3.59 -8.53 17.63
C SER A 175 -2.28 -9.29 17.80
N LEU A 176 -2.32 -10.52 18.32
CA LEU A 176 -1.13 -11.37 18.46
C LEU A 176 -0.49 -11.73 17.11
N PRO A 177 -1.21 -12.35 16.15
CA PRO A 177 -0.63 -12.70 14.87
C PRO A 177 -0.16 -11.46 14.09
N TYR A 178 -0.89 -10.33 14.18
CA TYR A 178 -0.46 -9.08 13.54
C TYR A 178 0.76 -8.46 14.22
N TYR A 179 0.91 -8.59 15.54
CA TYR A 179 2.12 -8.15 16.24
C TYR A 179 3.35 -8.97 15.82
N ALA A 180 3.23 -10.31 15.81
CA ALA A 180 4.30 -11.19 15.36
C ALA A 180 4.69 -10.91 13.90
N PHE A 181 3.69 -10.76 13.02
CA PHE A 181 3.89 -10.40 11.61
C PHE A 181 4.58 -9.03 11.47
N ALA A 182 4.11 -8.02 12.22
CA ALA A 182 4.68 -6.69 12.18
C ALA A 182 6.12 -6.64 12.70
N HIS A 183 6.43 -7.45 13.71
CA HIS A 183 7.78 -7.62 14.24
C HIS A 183 8.72 -8.21 13.17
N GLN A 184 8.30 -9.29 12.51
CA GLN A 184 9.08 -9.96 11.48
C GLN A 184 9.36 -9.08 10.25
N HIS A 185 8.40 -8.25 9.84
CA HIS A 185 8.49 -7.43 8.62
C HIS A 185 8.74 -5.94 8.88
N GLY A 186 9.19 -5.60 10.10
CA GLY A 186 9.57 -4.23 10.47
C GLY A 186 8.44 -3.21 10.30
N ALA A 187 7.19 -3.62 10.49
CA ALA A 187 6.00 -2.80 10.28
C ALA A 187 5.64 -1.98 11.53
N LYS A 188 6.48 -0.99 11.87
CA LYS A 188 6.41 -0.25 13.15
C LYS A 188 5.04 0.28 13.54
N THR A 189 4.30 0.91 12.62
CA THR A 189 2.99 1.50 13.00
C THR A 189 1.94 0.43 13.35
N LEU A 190 1.96 -0.70 12.64
CA LEU A 190 1.12 -1.85 12.95
C LEU A 190 1.59 -2.54 14.24
N LEU A 191 2.90 -2.65 14.44
CA LEU A 191 3.52 -3.20 15.65
C LEU A 191 3.04 -2.45 16.90
N ASP A 192 3.17 -1.12 16.90
CA ASP A 192 2.82 -0.28 18.05
C ASP A 192 1.31 -0.34 18.35
N ALA A 193 0.47 -0.34 17.31
CA ALA A 193 -0.98 -0.44 17.45
C ALA A 193 -1.41 -1.81 17.99
N ALA A 194 -0.82 -2.89 17.47
CA ALA A 194 -1.08 -4.25 17.93
C ALA A 194 -0.60 -4.44 19.38
N LEU A 195 0.58 -3.92 19.72
CA LEU A 195 1.11 -3.93 21.08
C LEU A 195 0.18 -3.20 22.04
N SER A 196 -0.30 -2.00 21.69
CA SER A 196 -1.24 -1.26 22.54
C SER A 196 -2.49 -2.08 22.89
N LEU A 197 -3.10 -2.74 21.90
CA LEU A 197 -4.26 -3.61 22.12
C LEU A 197 -3.94 -4.85 22.94
N ILE A 198 -2.75 -5.43 22.74
CA ILE A 198 -2.27 -6.57 23.53
C ILE A 198 -2.16 -6.15 25.00
N LEU A 199 -1.50 -5.02 25.27
CA LEU A 199 -1.29 -4.51 26.62
C LEU A 199 -2.60 -4.18 27.35
N ASP A 200 -3.66 -3.80 26.63
CA ASP A 200 -4.99 -3.54 27.20
C ASP A 200 -5.79 -4.83 27.48
N ASN A 201 -5.41 -5.96 26.89
CA ASN A 201 -6.12 -7.25 26.99
C ASN A 201 -5.23 -8.41 27.45
N MET A 202 -4.08 -8.13 28.09
CA MET A 202 -3.08 -9.14 28.47
C MET A 202 -3.70 -10.35 29.19
N ASP A 203 -4.57 -10.12 30.17
CA ASP A 203 -5.19 -11.20 30.97
C ASP A 203 -6.01 -12.20 30.14
N LYS A 204 -6.58 -11.75 29.02
CA LYS A 204 -7.34 -12.59 28.09
C LYS A 204 -6.41 -13.28 27.09
N ILE A 205 -5.40 -12.56 26.62
CA ILE A 205 -4.48 -13.01 25.58
C ILE A 205 -3.59 -14.17 26.07
N THR A 206 -3.06 -14.10 27.30
CA THR A 206 -2.20 -15.16 27.86
C THR A 206 -2.88 -16.52 27.98
N LYS A 207 -4.23 -16.56 27.97
CA LYS A 207 -5.02 -17.79 28.09
C LYS A 207 -5.29 -18.46 26.74
N ARG A 208 -4.92 -17.81 25.64
CA ARG A 208 -5.24 -18.27 24.29
C ARG A 208 -4.18 -19.21 23.73
N GLU A 209 -4.58 -20.06 22.81
CA GLU A 209 -3.70 -20.98 22.11
C GLU A 209 -2.70 -20.24 21.22
N GLU A 210 -3.11 -19.15 20.56
CA GLU A 210 -2.23 -18.35 19.71
C GLU A 210 -1.06 -17.73 20.48
N TYR A 211 -1.25 -17.48 21.78
CA TYR A 211 -0.17 -17.05 22.66
C TYR A 211 0.81 -18.18 22.95
N ALA A 212 0.31 -19.39 23.25
CA ALA A 212 1.16 -20.56 23.46
C ALA A 212 1.98 -20.89 22.20
N GLU A 213 1.37 -20.82 21.02
CA GLU A 213 2.08 -20.96 19.74
C GLU A 213 3.16 -19.90 19.54
N LEU A 214 2.89 -18.65 19.92
CA LEU A 214 3.86 -17.57 19.81
C LEU A 214 5.06 -17.80 20.74
N VAL A 215 4.82 -18.28 21.96
CA VAL A 215 5.87 -18.65 22.92
C VAL A 215 6.78 -19.74 22.35
N GLU A 216 6.22 -20.73 21.65
CA GLU A 216 7.00 -21.81 21.04
C GLU A 216 7.78 -21.35 19.80
N LYS A 217 7.14 -20.57 18.92
CA LYS A 217 7.73 -20.14 17.64
C LYS A 217 8.76 -19.02 17.81
N ASP A 218 8.47 -18.01 18.62
CA ASP A 218 9.37 -16.88 18.85
C ASP A 218 9.28 -16.34 20.30
N PRO A 219 10.04 -16.95 21.24
CA PRO A 219 10.08 -16.50 22.63
C PRO A 219 10.53 -15.05 22.81
N ARG A 220 11.30 -14.49 21.86
CA ARG A 220 11.84 -13.12 22.00
C ARG A 220 10.74 -12.09 21.88
N VAL A 221 9.81 -12.30 20.94
CA VAL A 221 8.63 -11.46 20.75
C VAL A 221 7.79 -11.40 22.02
N VAL A 222 7.70 -12.51 22.77
CA VAL A 222 6.98 -12.55 24.04
C VAL A 222 7.70 -11.75 25.12
N VAL A 223 9.03 -11.86 25.22
CA VAL A 223 9.83 -11.05 26.14
C VAL A 223 9.59 -9.56 25.89
N ASP A 224 9.62 -9.12 24.63
CA ASP A 224 9.37 -7.72 24.26
C ASP A 224 7.98 -7.23 24.71
N ILE A 225 6.95 -8.07 24.58
CA ILE A 225 5.60 -7.76 25.09
C ILE A 225 5.61 -7.58 26.62
N TYR A 226 6.29 -8.46 27.36
CA TYR A 226 6.36 -8.36 28.83
C TYR A 226 7.18 -7.17 29.29
N GLU A 227 8.30 -6.86 28.63
CA GLU A 227 9.09 -5.67 28.93
C GLU A 227 8.25 -4.40 28.74
N ALA A 228 7.47 -4.33 27.66
CA ALA A 228 6.54 -3.24 27.42
C ALA A 228 5.41 -3.19 28.47
N TYR A 229 4.88 -4.34 28.89
CA TYR A 229 3.83 -4.44 29.91
C TYR A 229 4.30 -3.96 31.28
N LEU A 230 5.46 -4.43 31.74
CA LEU A 230 6.07 -4.01 33.00
C LEU A 230 6.38 -2.50 32.98
N SER A 231 6.92 -1.99 31.88
CA SER A 231 7.18 -0.55 31.70
C SER A 231 5.90 0.29 31.81
N LYS A 232 4.78 -0.18 31.24
CA LYS A 232 3.47 0.49 31.32
C LYS A 232 2.94 0.53 32.77
N GLN A 233 3.15 -0.53 33.55
CA GLN A 233 2.73 -0.57 34.96
C GLN A 233 3.52 0.39 35.85
N VAL A 234 4.84 0.46 35.68
CA VAL A 234 5.71 1.38 36.44
C VAL A 234 5.30 2.84 36.22
N ASN A 235 4.99 3.22 34.97
CA ASN A 235 4.53 4.57 34.64
C ASN A 235 3.16 4.90 35.28
N THR A 236 2.27 3.91 35.37
CA THR A 236 0.96 4.09 36.00
C THR A 236 1.08 4.25 37.52
N ALA A 237 1.98 3.50 38.17
CA ALA A 237 2.26 3.63 39.60
C ALA A 237 2.86 5.01 39.96
N ALA A 238 3.86 5.47 39.19
CA ALA A 238 4.48 6.79 39.39
C ALA A 238 3.48 7.96 39.23
N SER A 239 2.47 7.84 38.36
CA SER A 239 1.44 8.86 38.20
C SER A 239 0.48 8.97 39.41
N LYS A 240 0.33 7.91 40.21
CA LYS A 240 -0.56 7.88 41.39
C LYS A 240 0.07 8.48 42.65
N ASP A 241 1.40 8.57 42.73
CA ASP A 241 2.13 9.08 43.90
C ASP A 241 2.43 10.61 43.85
N SER A 242 1.79 11.35 42.94
CA SER A 242 1.93 12.82 42.88
C SER A 242 1.16 13.47 44.03
N PRO A 243 1.80 14.22 44.96
CA PRO A 243 1.08 14.87 46.06
C PRO A 243 0.11 15.95 45.53
N PRO A 244 -1.06 16.13 46.16
CA PRO A 244 -2.01 17.16 45.75
C PRO A 244 -1.37 18.55 45.87
N LYS A 245 -1.45 19.35 44.80
CA LYS A 245 -1.00 20.74 44.78
C LYS A 245 -1.69 21.51 45.93
N PRO A 246 -0.94 22.21 46.80
CA PRO A 246 -1.55 23.08 47.80
C PRO A 246 -2.29 24.23 47.12
N ALA A 247 -3.49 24.52 47.63
CA ALA A 247 -4.38 25.60 47.20
C ALA A 247 -3.84 26.98 47.56
#